data_AF-M9R0N7-F1
#
_entry.id   AF-M9R0N7-F1
#
_cell.length_a   1.000
_cell.length_b   1.000
_cell.length_c   1.000
_cell.angle_alpha   90.00
_cell.angle_beta   90.00
_cell.angle_gamma   90.00
#
_symmetry.space_group_name_H-M   'P 1'
#
loop_
_entity.id
_entity.type
_entity.pdbx_description
1 polymer ?
#
loop_
_entity_poly.entity_id
_entity_poly.type
_entity_poly.pdbx_seq_one_letter_code
_entity_poly.pdbx_strand_id
1 'polypeptide(L)'
;MFGGVSGSAAADASAVGGLMVPQMKERGYDADYAVNITVVSSIIALLLPPSHNMIIYSIAAGGRISIADLFTAGIIPGFLLALMLMIVAWAVAVRKGYPVQKFQGVRMIGTLFVSAAPGLILVAIIFGGVRSGIFTASESSNIAVVYALLVTFFVYRCLSWNDFIEATFAAVRTTAMVMMVIGCAASFGWLLAYTRVPASMVAMLQGVSDNPIVILLLLNFVLLILGTFMDMSPLIVITTPIFLPVATAFGVDPVHFGVILILNLGIGLCTPPVGAVLFVGCAVGRIPIGDAVRTIWPFYGAAFATLMLVAYIPALSLWLPSLFR
;
A
#
# COMPACT_ATOMS: atom_id res chain seq x y z
N MET A 1 4.18 11.38 -2.65
CA MET A 1 5.18 11.80 -1.63
C MET A 1 4.81 11.25 -0.26
N PHE A 2 3.77 11.75 0.41
CA PHE A 2 3.33 11.22 1.72
C PHE A 2 3.11 9.71 1.70
N GLY A 3 2.38 9.20 0.69
CA GLY A 3 2.23 7.77 0.44
C GLY A 3 3.53 6.96 0.47
N GLY A 4 4.58 7.46 -0.19
CA GLY A 4 5.86 6.76 -0.22
C GLY A 4 6.66 6.86 1.07
N VAL A 5 6.40 7.84 1.95
CA VAL A 5 7.20 8.04 3.17
C VAL A 5 6.66 7.20 4.33
N SER A 6 5.33 7.07 4.47
CA SER A 6 4.76 6.30 5.57
C SER A 6 4.76 4.78 5.31
N GLY A 7 4.63 4.39 4.03
CA GLY A 7 4.44 2.99 3.62
C GLY A 7 3.17 2.35 4.19
N SER A 8 2.27 3.14 4.81
CA SER A 8 1.11 2.71 5.59
C SER A 8 -0.14 3.50 5.22
N ALA A 9 -1.13 2.82 4.64
CA ALA A 9 -2.39 3.43 4.24
C ALA A 9 -3.13 4.11 5.41
N ALA A 10 -3.15 3.48 6.60
CA ALA A 10 -3.82 4.04 7.77
C ALA A 10 -3.11 5.31 8.29
N ALA A 11 -1.76 5.30 8.32
CA ALA A 11 -0.99 6.46 8.72
C ALA A 11 -1.19 7.62 7.76
N ASP A 12 -1.15 7.38 6.45
CA ASP A 12 -1.39 8.41 5.45
C ASP A 12 -2.81 8.95 5.46
N ALA A 13 -3.81 8.08 5.61
CA ALA A 13 -5.20 8.50 5.75
C ALA A 13 -5.39 9.40 6.98
N SER A 14 -4.72 9.10 8.10
CA SER A 14 -4.78 9.94 9.30
C SER A 14 -4.04 11.28 9.16
N ALA A 15 -2.81 11.26 8.64
CA ALA A 15 -1.94 12.44 8.57
C ALA A 15 -2.34 13.39 7.44
N VAL A 16 -2.48 12.87 6.22
CA VAL A 16 -2.89 13.66 5.05
C VAL A 16 -4.37 14.01 5.14
N GLY A 17 -5.21 13.05 5.55
CA GLY A 17 -6.63 13.30 5.73
C GLY A 17 -6.91 14.36 6.79
N GLY A 18 -6.17 14.35 7.91
CA GLY A 18 -6.31 15.32 8.99
C GLY A 18 -6.13 16.77 8.53
N LEU A 19 -5.28 16.99 7.53
CA LEU A 19 -5.07 18.31 6.92
C LEU A 19 -6.02 18.59 5.76
N MET A 20 -6.19 17.63 4.85
CA MET A 20 -6.89 17.82 3.58
C MET A 20 -8.41 17.81 3.75
N VAL A 21 -8.96 16.90 4.55
CA VAL A 21 -10.42 16.73 4.68
C VAL A 21 -11.10 17.98 5.25
N PRO A 22 -10.60 18.61 6.34
CA PRO A 22 -11.18 19.86 6.84
C PRO A 22 -11.09 21.00 5.81
N GLN A 23 -9.94 21.15 5.14
CA GLN A 23 -9.74 22.17 4.11
C GLN A 23 -10.68 22.00 2.90
N MET A 24 -10.93 20.75 2.47
CA MET A 24 -11.87 20.47 1.39
C MET A 24 -13.31 20.82 1.80
N LYS A 25 -13.71 20.52 3.04
CA LYS A 25 -15.02 20.89 3.57
C LYS A 25 -15.22 22.40 3.67
N GLU A 26 -14.22 23.12 4.19
CA GLU A 26 -14.24 24.60 4.25
C GLU A 26 -14.41 25.23 2.87
N ARG A 27 -13.87 24.56 1.84
CA ARG A 27 -14.01 24.99 0.44
C ARG A 27 -15.30 24.52 -0.20
N GLY A 28 -16.22 23.86 0.51
CA GLY A 28 -17.52 23.44 -0.02
C GLY A 28 -17.52 22.10 -0.77
N TYR A 29 -16.50 21.26 -0.58
CA TYR A 29 -16.53 19.88 -1.06
C TYR A 29 -17.36 19.03 -0.10
N ASP A 30 -18.07 18.04 -0.62
CA ASP A 30 -18.81 17.12 0.23
C ASP A 30 -17.86 16.31 1.11
N ALA A 31 -18.28 16.05 2.34
CA ALA A 31 -17.48 15.35 3.33
C ALA A 31 -17.17 13.90 2.92
N ASP A 32 -18.14 13.22 2.30
CA ASP A 32 -18.01 11.85 1.79
C ASP A 32 -16.97 11.76 0.67
N TYR A 33 -16.96 12.73 -0.25
CA TYR A 33 -15.97 12.81 -1.32
C TYR A 33 -14.55 12.97 -0.76
N ALA A 34 -14.37 13.91 0.18
CA ALA A 34 -13.08 14.18 0.80
C ALA A 34 -12.54 12.95 1.57
N VAL A 35 -13.41 12.21 2.25
CA VAL A 35 -13.02 10.97 2.94
C VAL A 35 -12.70 9.86 1.94
N ASN A 36 -13.56 9.62 0.96
CA ASN A 36 -13.39 8.52 0.01
C ASN A 36 -12.12 8.66 -0.84
N ILE A 37 -11.81 9.86 -1.34
CA ILE A 37 -10.57 10.09 -2.09
C ILE A 37 -9.34 9.89 -1.18
N THR A 38 -9.40 10.35 0.07
CA THR A 38 -8.30 10.20 1.03
C THR A 38 -8.04 8.74 1.38
N VAL A 39 -9.10 7.98 1.68
CA VAL A 39 -9.02 6.55 2.01
C VAL A 39 -8.46 5.75 0.85
N VAL A 40 -9.03 5.88 -0.35
CA VAL A 40 -8.62 5.03 -1.48
C VAL A 40 -7.26 5.45 -2.05
N SER A 41 -6.91 6.74 -2.03
CA SER A 41 -5.57 7.18 -2.46
C SER A 41 -4.46 6.76 -1.50
N SER A 42 -4.77 6.49 -0.23
CA SER A 42 -3.79 5.96 0.71
C SER A 42 -3.27 4.57 0.34
N ILE A 43 -4.00 3.80 -0.49
CA ILE A 43 -3.52 2.51 -1.03
C ILE A 43 -2.24 2.69 -1.87
N ILE A 44 -2.07 3.86 -2.51
CA ILE A 44 -0.84 4.17 -3.29
C ILE A 44 0.40 4.07 -2.39
N ALA A 45 0.27 4.37 -1.09
CA ALA A 45 1.33 4.26 -0.11
C ALA A 45 1.88 2.84 0.07
N LEU A 46 1.00 1.86 -0.14
CA LEU A 46 1.34 0.45 0.03
C LEU A 46 2.19 -0.06 -1.13
N LEU A 47 2.09 0.58 -2.30
CA LEU A 47 2.76 0.19 -3.53
C LEU A 47 4.06 0.97 -3.79
N LEU A 48 4.09 2.27 -3.47
CA LEU A 48 5.27 3.09 -3.72
C LEU A 48 6.35 2.85 -2.67
N PRO A 49 7.63 2.68 -3.06
CA PRO A 49 8.72 2.52 -2.10
C PRO A 49 8.97 3.78 -1.25
N PRO A 50 9.42 3.61 0.01
CA PRO A 50 9.43 2.38 0.81
C PRO A 50 8.04 1.88 1.24
N SER A 51 7.83 0.56 1.18
CA SER A 51 6.61 -0.10 1.70
C SER A 51 6.98 -1.19 2.71
N HIS A 52 6.56 -1.03 3.96
CA HIS A 52 6.81 -2.04 5.00
C HIS A 52 6.04 -3.34 4.71
N ASN A 53 4.87 -3.26 4.07
CA ASN A 53 4.07 -4.42 3.68
C ASN A 53 4.77 -5.30 2.64
N MET A 54 5.51 -4.69 1.71
CA MET A 54 6.36 -5.43 0.78
C MET A 54 7.50 -6.18 1.48
N ILE A 55 8.07 -5.57 2.53
CA ILE A 55 9.12 -6.21 3.34
C ILE A 55 8.53 -7.41 4.10
N ILE A 56 7.35 -7.24 4.72
CA ILE A 56 6.64 -8.33 5.41
C ILE A 56 6.35 -9.48 4.45
N TYR A 57 5.89 -9.18 3.23
CA TYR A 57 5.66 -10.19 2.20
C TYR A 57 6.92 -10.97 1.82
N SER A 58 8.05 -10.27 1.57
CA SER A 58 9.33 -10.93 1.27
C SER A 58 9.75 -11.89 2.40
N ILE A 59 9.63 -11.45 3.65
CA ILE A 59 9.95 -12.26 4.83
C ILE A 59 8.98 -13.45 4.96
N ALA A 60 7.67 -13.23 4.80
CA ALA A 60 6.65 -14.29 4.87
C ALA A 60 6.80 -15.33 3.74
N ALA A 61 7.33 -14.93 2.59
CA ALA A 61 7.72 -15.82 1.51
C ALA A 61 9.05 -16.58 1.76
N GLY A 62 9.59 -16.51 2.98
CA GLY A 62 10.84 -17.16 3.39
C GLY A 62 12.09 -16.34 3.09
N GLY A 63 11.97 -15.03 2.86
CA GLY A 63 13.09 -14.10 2.62
C GLY A 63 13.78 -14.26 1.27
N ARG A 64 13.21 -15.07 0.35
CA ARG A 64 13.83 -15.38 -0.94
C ARG A 64 13.55 -14.36 -2.04
N ILE A 65 12.51 -13.54 -1.86
CA ILE A 65 12.09 -12.56 -2.85
C ILE A 65 12.85 -11.25 -2.60
N SER A 66 13.56 -10.77 -3.62
CA SER A 66 14.29 -9.51 -3.57
C SER A 66 13.37 -8.35 -3.21
N ILE A 67 13.71 -7.62 -2.15
CA ILE A 67 13.00 -6.41 -1.72
C ILE A 67 13.18 -5.31 -2.78
N ALA A 68 14.34 -5.24 -3.42
CA ALA A 68 14.60 -4.31 -4.52
C ALA A 68 13.63 -4.54 -5.69
N ASP A 69 13.42 -5.81 -6.05
CA ASP A 69 12.54 -6.19 -7.15
C ASP A 69 11.08 -5.88 -6.80
N LEU A 70 10.66 -6.18 -5.57
CA LEU A 70 9.32 -5.81 -5.07
C LEU A 70 9.09 -4.30 -5.10
N PHE A 71 10.06 -3.52 -4.63
CA PHE A 71 10.00 -2.06 -4.67
C PHE A 71 9.89 -1.53 -6.10
N THR A 72 10.70 -2.05 -7.04
CA THR A 72 10.59 -1.67 -8.45
C THR A 72 9.26 -2.10 -9.06
N ALA A 73 8.76 -3.29 -8.72
CA ALA A 73 7.51 -3.82 -9.25
C ALA A 73 6.28 -3.01 -8.81
N GLY A 74 6.33 -2.37 -7.64
CA GLY A 74 5.25 -1.52 -7.12
C GLY A 74 5.14 -0.14 -7.78
N ILE A 75 6.20 0.35 -8.42
CA ILE A 75 6.25 1.73 -8.96
C ILE A 75 5.19 1.95 -10.04
N ILE A 76 5.19 1.12 -11.08
CA ILE A 76 4.25 1.26 -12.22
C ILE A 76 2.79 1.06 -11.77
N PRO A 77 2.44 -0.01 -11.02
CA PRO A 77 1.11 -0.19 -10.43
C PRO A 77 0.69 0.99 -9.54
N GLY A 78 1.60 1.54 -8.74
CA GLY A 78 1.34 2.70 -7.89
C GLY A 78 1.01 3.96 -8.70
N PHE A 79 1.77 4.24 -9.77
CA PHE A 79 1.48 5.34 -10.69
C PHE A 79 0.20 5.12 -11.50
N LEU A 80 -0.08 3.89 -11.91
CA LEU A 80 -1.32 3.54 -12.60
C LEU A 80 -2.52 3.77 -11.69
N LEU A 81 -2.46 3.34 -10.43
CA LEU A 81 -3.49 3.59 -9.43
C LEU A 81 -3.68 5.09 -9.21
N ALA A 82 -2.58 5.84 -9.06
CA ALA A 82 -2.62 7.29 -8.93
C ALA A 82 -3.30 7.96 -10.13
N LEU A 83 -2.97 7.54 -11.35
CA LEU A 83 -3.57 8.06 -12.58
C LEU A 83 -5.07 7.77 -12.65
N MET A 84 -5.47 6.53 -12.38
CA MET A 84 -6.88 6.12 -12.38
C MET A 84 -7.69 6.90 -11.33
N LEU A 85 -7.13 7.09 -10.13
CA LEU A 85 -7.78 7.89 -9.09
C LEU A 85 -7.83 9.38 -9.45
N MET A 86 -6.80 9.93 -10.11
CA MET A 86 -6.83 11.31 -10.60
C MET A 86 -7.95 11.51 -11.64
N ILE A 87 -8.09 10.58 -12.59
CA ILE A 87 -9.15 10.63 -13.62
C ILE A 87 -10.53 10.58 -12.97
N VAL A 88 -10.75 9.65 -12.04
CA VAL A 88 -12.04 9.52 -11.34
C VAL A 88 -12.32 10.73 -10.44
N ALA A 89 -11.31 11.21 -9.71
CA ALA A 89 -11.44 12.39 -8.86
C ALA A 89 -11.87 13.62 -9.69
N TRP A 90 -11.23 13.83 -10.85
CA TRP A 90 -11.59 14.89 -11.79
C TRP A 90 -13.01 14.72 -12.34
N ALA A 91 -13.37 13.50 -12.80
CA ALA A 91 -14.69 13.23 -13.35
C ALA A 91 -15.81 13.48 -12.33
N VAL A 92 -15.62 13.07 -11.07
CA VAL A 92 -16.58 13.31 -9.99
C VAL A 92 -16.63 14.80 -9.63
N ALA A 93 -15.49 15.48 -9.56
CA ALA A 93 -15.43 16.91 -9.24
C ALA A 93 -16.12 17.79 -10.28
N VAL A 94 -15.93 17.49 -11.57
CA VAL A 94 -16.63 18.19 -12.66
C VAL A 94 -18.14 17.91 -12.62
N ARG A 95 -18.55 16.67 -12.39
CA ARG A 95 -19.97 16.30 -12.31
C ARG A 95 -20.70 16.95 -11.12
N LYS A 96 -20.04 17.04 -9.97
CA LYS A 96 -20.61 17.69 -8.77
C LYS A 96 -20.43 19.21 -8.76
N GLY A 97 -19.69 19.79 -9.70
CA GLY A 97 -19.49 21.23 -9.81
C GLY A 97 -18.69 21.83 -8.65
N TYR A 98 -17.69 21.10 -8.13
CA TYR A 98 -16.89 21.59 -7.00
C TYR A 98 -16.09 22.86 -7.35
N PRO A 99 -15.85 23.74 -6.37
CA PRO A 99 -15.21 25.02 -6.63
C PRO A 99 -13.74 24.86 -7.02
N VAL A 100 -13.36 25.59 -8.07
CA VAL A 100 -12.02 25.57 -8.66
C VAL A 100 -11.23 26.78 -8.19
N GLN A 101 -10.01 26.56 -7.71
CA GLN A 101 -9.08 27.64 -7.40
C GLN A 101 -8.21 27.98 -8.62
N LYS A 102 -7.80 29.25 -8.73
CA LYS A 102 -6.84 29.66 -9.76
C LYS A 102 -5.51 28.95 -9.52
N PHE A 103 -4.98 28.37 -10.60
CA PHE A 103 -3.65 27.76 -10.60
C PHE A 103 -2.61 28.81 -10.23
N GLN A 104 -1.86 28.56 -9.16
CA GLN A 104 -0.92 29.51 -8.56
C GLN A 104 0.39 29.68 -9.37
N GLY A 105 0.48 29.08 -10.56
CA GLY A 105 1.60 29.19 -11.48
C GLY A 105 2.68 28.13 -11.28
N VAL A 106 3.41 27.82 -12.36
CA VAL A 106 4.52 26.85 -12.38
C VAL A 106 5.67 27.23 -11.43
N ARG A 107 5.84 28.52 -11.12
CA ARG A 107 6.83 28.99 -10.15
C ARG A 107 6.55 28.50 -8.74
N MET A 108 5.26 28.44 -8.34
CA MET A 108 4.88 27.91 -7.03
C MET A 108 5.14 26.40 -6.93
N ILE A 109 4.93 25.66 -8.03
CA ILE A 109 5.28 24.22 -8.09
C ILE A 109 6.78 24.03 -7.85
N GLY A 110 7.64 24.84 -8.49
CA GLY A 110 9.08 24.79 -8.28
C GLY A 110 9.48 25.04 -6.83
N THR A 111 8.91 26.07 -6.20
CA THR A 111 9.18 26.37 -4.78
C THR A 111 8.71 25.25 -3.86
N LEU A 112 7.51 24.71 -4.09
CA LEU A 112 6.99 23.58 -3.32
C LEU A 112 7.83 22.32 -3.51
N PHE A 113 8.30 22.05 -4.72
CA PHE A 113 9.18 20.92 -5.01
C PHE A 113 10.50 21.02 -4.24
N VAL A 114 11.13 22.19 -4.20
CA VAL A 114 12.34 22.43 -3.41
C VAL A 114 12.06 22.27 -1.91
N SER A 115 10.91 22.75 -1.43
CA SER A 115 10.53 22.58 -0.01
C SER A 115 10.28 21.11 0.39
N ALA A 116 9.88 20.29 -0.58
CA ALA A 116 9.63 18.85 -0.41
C ALA A 116 10.88 18.00 -0.69
N ALA A 117 11.95 18.59 -1.23
CA ALA A 117 13.19 17.90 -1.57
C ALA A 117 13.79 17.07 -0.41
N PRO A 118 13.80 17.54 0.86
CA PRO A 118 14.33 16.73 1.96
C PRO A 118 13.62 15.37 2.10
N GLY A 119 12.30 15.33 1.92
CA GLY A 119 11.51 14.09 1.94
C GLY A 119 11.69 13.23 0.69
N LEU A 120 11.89 13.83 -0.48
CA LEU A 120 12.20 13.10 -1.71
C LEU A 120 13.58 12.42 -1.65
N ILE A 121 14.56 13.09 -1.03
CA ILE A 121 15.90 12.53 -0.82
C ILE A 121 15.82 11.27 0.06
N LEU A 122 14.94 11.23 1.07
CA LEU A 122 14.72 10.02 1.88
C LEU A 122 14.31 8.82 1.01
N VAL A 123 13.34 9.03 0.10
CA VAL A 123 12.89 7.99 -0.84
C VAL A 123 14.04 7.57 -1.76
N ALA A 124 14.83 8.53 -2.25
CA ALA A 124 15.99 8.27 -3.10
C ALA A 124 17.11 7.51 -2.36
N ILE A 125 17.35 7.79 -1.08
CA ILE A 125 18.32 7.08 -0.24
C ILE A 125 17.91 5.61 -0.09
N ILE A 126 16.64 5.35 0.23
CA ILE A 126 16.17 3.98 0.43
C ILE A 126 16.20 3.22 -0.90
N PHE A 127 15.52 3.76 -1.92
CA PHE A 127 15.41 3.07 -3.20
C PHE A 127 16.76 2.96 -3.91
N GLY A 128 17.53 4.05 -3.97
CA GLY A 128 18.86 4.06 -4.58
C GLY A 128 19.87 3.21 -3.80
N GLY A 129 19.82 3.23 -2.46
CA GLY A 129 20.68 2.42 -1.61
C GLY A 129 20.44 0.92 -1.78
N VAL A 130 19.18 0.49 -1.76
CA VAL A 130 18.80 -0.92 -1.96
C VAL A 130 19.10 -1.36 -3.38
N ARG A 131 18.79 -0.53 -4.39
CA ARG A 131 18.95 -0.91 -5.80
C ARG A 131 20.40 -0.91 -6.27
N SER A 132 21.24 -0.01 -5.76
CA SER A 132 22.67 0.03 -6.09
C SER A 132 23.46 -1.15 -5.50
N GLY A 133 22.86 -1.95 -4.62
CA GLY A 133 23.50 -3.08 -3.97
C GLY A 133 24.55 -2.67 -2.93
N ILE A 134 24.69 -1.36 -2.67
CA ILE A 134 25.57 -0.84 -1.61
C ILE A 134 25.02 -1.21 -0.24
N PHE A 135 23.69 -1.21 -0.09
CA PHE A 135 23.00 -1.54 1.16
C PHE A 135 21.92 -2.59 0.95
N THR A 136 21.73 -3.43 1.96
CA THR A 136 20.53 -4.26 2.11
C THR A 136 19.32 -3.40 2.54
N ALA A 137 18.10 -3.95 2.44
CA ALA A 137 16.89 -3.24 2.87
C ALA A 137 16.96 -2.78 4.34
N SER A 138 17.50 -3.62 5.22
CA SER A 138 17.69 -3.29 6.64
C SER A 138 18.69 -2.16 6.83
N GLU A 139 19.84 -2.21 6.15
CA GLU A 139 20.87 -1.16 6.23
C GLU A 139 20.36 0.18 5.67
N SER A 140 19.65 0.14 4.54
CA SER A 140 19.04 1.34 3.95
C SER A 140 18.01 1.98 4.88
N SER A 141 17.28 1.18 5.65
CA SER A 141 16.28 1.67 6.62
C SER A 141 16.96 2.36 7.81
N ASN A 142 18.10 1.83 8.28
CA ASN A 142 18.89 2.47 9.34
C ASN A 142 19.42 3.84 8.89
N ILE A 143 19.97 3.91 7.68
CA ILE A 143 20.47 5.18 7.11
C ILE A 143 19.32 6.18 6.92
N ALA A 144 18.16 5.71 6.46
CA ALA A 144 16.97 6.53 6.30
C ALA A 144 16.49 7.13 7.63
N VAL A 145 16.51 6.36 8.73
CA VAL A 145 16.16 6.87 10.07
C VAL A 145 17.17 7.92 10.54
N VAL A 146 18.48 7.69 10.37
CA VAL A 146 19.51 8.68 10.72
C VAL A 146 19.31 9.97 9.93
N TYR A 147 19.09 9.87 8.62
CA TYR A 147 18.81 11.03 7.77
C TYR A 147 17.52 11.75 8.18
N ALA A 148 16.44 11.02 8.47
CA ALA A 148 15.18 11.60 8.92
C ALA A 148 15.35 12.35 10.25
N LEU A 149 16.14 11.83 11.19
CA LEU A 149 16.46 12.53 12.45
C LEU A 149 17.26 13.81 12.19
N LEU A 150 18.30 13.75 11.33
CA LEU A 150 19.09 14.92 10.98
C LEU A 150 18.24 16.00 10.31
N VAL A 151 17.37 15.64 9.36
CA VAL A 151 16.48 16.59 8.69
C VAL A 151 15.48 17.18 9.67
N THR A 152 14.86 16.36 10.52
CA THR A 152 13.83 16.86 11.45
C THR A 152 14.44 17.74 12.54
N PHE A 153 15.66 17.45 12.99
CA PHE A 153 16.38 18.23 13.99
C PHE A 153 17.00 19.51 13.42
N PHE A 154 17.73 19.43 12.30
CA PHE A 154 18.50 20.57 11.76
C PHE A 154 17.71 21.44 10.78
N VAL A 155 16.88 20.83 9.93
CA VAL A 155 16.16 21.54 8.85
C VAL A 155 14.79 21.99 9.33
N TYR A 156 13.93 21.07 9.77
CA TYR A 156 12.58 21.42 10.21
C TYR A 156 12.54 22.00 11.63
N ARG A 157 13.47 21.57 12.51
CA ARG A 157 13.53 22.00 13.93
C ARG A 157 12.21 21.78 14.67
N CYS A 158 11.47 20.73 14.30
CA CYS A 158 10.11 20.46 14.79
C CYS A 158 10.02 19.29 15.77
N LEU A 159 11.12 18.58 16.07
CA LEU A 159 11.08 17.39 16.92
C LEU A 159 11.52 17.70 18.36
N SER A 160 10.59 17.65 19.32
CA SER A 160 10.95 17.68 20.74
C SER A 160 11.40 16.29 21.23
N TRP A 161 12.03 16.24 22.40
CA TRP A 161 12.42 14.97 23.02
C TRP A 161 11.22 14.06 23.31
N ASN A 162 10.08 14.66 23.67
CA ASN A 162 8.84 13.92 23.92
C ASN A 162 8.28 13.33 22.61
N ASP A 163 8.28 14.10 21.52
CA ASP A 163 7.83 13.62 20.21
C ASP A 163 8.72 12.49 19.68
N PHE A 164 10.03 12.57 19.93
CA PHE A 164 10.97 11.51 19.60
C PHE A 164 10.66 10.20 20.37
N ILE A 165 10.38 10.30 21.67
CA ILE A 165 9.97 9.15 22.49
C ILE A 165 8.66 8.56 21.95
N GLU A 166 7.66 9.41 21.68
CA GLU A 166 6.35 8.97 21.17
C GLU A 166 6.47 8.27 19.81
N ALA A 167 7.23 8.85 18.87
CA ALA A 167 7.50 8.25 17.57
C ALA A 167 8.21 6.89 17.70
N THR A 168 9.15 6.78 18.64
CA THR A 168 9.88 5.52 18.91
C THR A 168 8.93 4.46 19.49
N PHE A 169 8.09 4.81 20.47
CA PHE A 169 7.10 3.88 21.03
C PHE A 169 6.08 3.42 19.98
N ALA A 170 5.64 4.31 19.10
CA ALA A 170 4.75 3.97 18.01
C ALA A 170 5.41 2.95 17.05
N ALA A 171 6.67 3.17 16.66
CA ALA A 171 7.44 2.25 15.83
C ALA A 171 7.69 0.89 16.50
N VAL A 172 7.99 0.87 17.80
CA VAL A 172 8.16 -0.37 18.57
C VAL A 172 6.84 -1.14 18.65
N ARG A 173 5.72 -0.47 18.90
CA ARG A 173 4.40 -1.12 18.99
C ARG A 173 4.02 -1.79 17.68
N THR A 174 4.18 -1.10 16.54
CA THR A 174 3.88 -1.68 15.23
C THR A 174 4.80 -2.86 14.94
N THR A 175 6.10 -2.72 15.19
CA THR A 175 7.08 -3.79 14.98
C THR A 175 6.81 -5.02 15.84
N ALA A 176 6.48 -4.83 17.13
CA ALA A 176 6.19 -5.93 18.06
C ALA A 176 4.97 -6.75 17.63
N MET A 177 3.88 -6.07 17.23
CA MET A 177 2.68 -6.75 16.71
C MET A 177 3.01 -7.55 15.44
N VAL A 178 3.75 -6.94 14.50
CA VAL A 178 4.15 -7.61 13.25
C VAL A 178 5.03 -8.83 13.53
N MET A 179 6.07 -8.70 14.36
CA MET A 179 6.99 -9.79 14.66
C MET A 179 6.31 -10.97 15.38
N MET A 180 5.36 -10.68 16.27
CA MET A 180 4.58 -11.73 16.94
C MET A 180 3.73 -12.52 15.95
N VAL A 181 3.08 -11.83 15.01
CA VAL A 181 2.28 -12.50 13.97
C VAL A 181 3.18 -13.30 13.01
N ILE A 182 4.34 -12.75 12.62
CA ILE A 182 5.33 -13.46 11.80
C ILE A 182 5.76 -14.77 12.47
N GLY A 183 6.05 -14.75 13.78
CA GLY A 183 6.41 -15.96 14.52
C GLY A 183 5.32 -17.03 14.52
N CYS A 184 4.07 -16.64 14.80
CA CYS A 184 2.93 -17.56 14.78
C CYS A 184 2.66 -18.12 13.38
N ALA A 185 2.70 -17.27 12.36
CA ALA A 185 2.42 -17.66 10.99
C ALA A 185 3.55 -18.45 10.33
N ALA A 186 4.81 -18.25 10.74
CA ALA A 186 5.91 -19.12 10.32
C ALA A 186 5.70 -20.56 10.83
N SER A 187 5.26 -20.70 12.09
CA SER A 187 4.89 -21.99 12.68
C SER A 187 3.69 -22.61 11.93
N PHE A 188 2.68 -21.80 11.60
CA PHE A 188 1.53 -22.23 10.80
C PHE A 188 1.92 -22.64 9.38
N GLY A 189 2.77 -21.87 8.69
CA GLY A 189 3.26 -22.18 7.35
C GLY A 189 4.04 -23.49 7.31
N TRP A 190 4.84 -23.78 8.34
CA TRP A 190 5.49 -25.08 8.49
C TRP A 190 4.48 -26.22 8.65
N LEU A 191 3.45 -26.02 9.50
CA LEU A 191 2.39 -27.00 9.68
C LEU A 191 1.59 -27.27 8.39
N LEU A 192 1.31 -26.23 7.60
CA LEU A 192 0.66 -26.36 6.29
C LEU A 192 1.52 -27.14 5.29
N ALA A 193 2.83 -26.89 5.28
CA ALA A 193 3.76 -27.64 4.45
C ALA A 193 3.81 -29.11 4.87
N TYR A 194 3.84 -29.37 6.18
CA TYR A 194 3.81 -30.72 6.74
C TYR A 194 2.51 -31.47 6.40
N THR A 195 1.36 -30.80 6.52
CA THR A 195 0.03 -31.36 6.20
C THR A 195 -0.31 -31.35 4.71
N ARG A 196 0.58 -30.83 3.86
CA ARG A 196 0.42 -30.73 2.39
C ARG A 196 -0.83 -29.96 1.96
N VAL A 197 -1.29 -29.00 2.77
CA VAL A 197 -2.44 -28.15 2.44
C VAL A 197 -2.25 -27.37 1.13
N PRO A 198 -1.08 -26.80 0.82
CA PRO A 198 -0.88 -26.14 -0.48
C PRO A 198 -1.14 -27.08 -1.65
N ALA A 199 -0.72 -28.34 -1.56
CA ALA A 199 -0.92 -29.33 -2.62
C ALA A 199 -2.40 -29.71 -2.78
N SER A 200 -3.15 -29.84 -1.68
CA SER A 200 -4.59 -30.11 -1.75
C SER A 200 -5.38 -28.91 -2.28
N MET A 201 -4.98 -27.67 -1.97
CA MET A 201 -5.58 -26.47 -2.54
C MET A 201 -5.33 -26.36 -4.05
N VAL A 202 -4.12 -26.65 -4.53
CA VAL A 202 -3.84 -26.71 -5.98
C VAL A 202 -4.75 -27.74 -6.64
N ALA A 203 -4.87 -28.95 -6.08
CA ALA A 203 -5.74 -30.00 -6.64
C ALA A 203 -7.22 -29.58 -6.63
N MET A 204 -7.69 -28.92 -5.57
CA MET A 204 -9.06 -28.40 -5.49
C MET A 204 -9.32 -27.33 -6.56
N LEU A 205 -8.38 -26.40 -6.76
CA LEU A 205 -8.50 -25.33 -7.76
C LEU A 205 -8.42 -25.87 -9.20
N GLN A 206 -7.55 -26.85 -9.47
CA GLN A 206 -7.51 -27.57 -10.74
C GLN A 206 -8.82 -28.30 -11.03
N GLY A 207 -9.51 -28.81 -10.00
CA GLY A 207 -10.85 -29.38 -10.14
C GLY A 207 -11.93 -28.36 -10.56
N VAL A 208 -11.68 -27.06 -10.37
CA VAL A 208 -12.60 -25.98 -10.78
C VAL A 208 -12.28 -25.48 -12.19
N SER A 209 -11.00 -25.23 -12.50
CA SER A 209 -10.57 -24.77 -13.82
C SER A 209 -9.08 -24.99 -14.07
N ASP A 210 -8.72 -25.37 -15.29
CA ASP A 210 -7.33 -25.45 -15.74
C ASP A 210 -6.78 -24.10 -16.23
N ASN A 211 -7.62 -23.07 -16.35
CA ASN A 211 -7.21 -21.78 -16.89
C ASN A 211 -6.54 -20.91 -15.80
N PRO A 212 -5.24 -20.55 -15.93
CA PRO A 212 -4.51 -19.73 -14.96
C PRO A 212 -5.18 -18.38 -14.68
N ILE A 213 -5.87 -17.81 -15.67
CA ILE A 213 -6.60 -16.54 -15.55
C ILE A 213 -7.77 -16.68 -14.57
N VAL A 214 -8.52 -17.78 -14.67
CA VAL A 214 -9.69 -18.04 -13.82
C VAL A 214 -9.25 -18.30 -12.38
N ILE A 215 -8.16 -19.04 -12.20
CA ILE A 215 -7.60 -19.29 -10.86
C ILE A 215 -7.05 -18.01 -10.25
N LEU A 216 -6.37 -17.17 -11.02
CA LEU A 216 -5.92 -15.87 -10.54
C LEU A 216 -7.11 -14.99 -10.15
N LEU A 217 -8.21 -15.02 -10.91
CA LEU A 217 -9.44 -14.32 -10.57
C LEU A 217 -10.02 -14.81 -9.23
N LEU A 218 -10.08 -16.12 -9.02
CA LEU A 218 -10.53 -16.72 -7.77
C LEU A 218 -9.62 -16.31 -6.59
N LEU A 219 -8.30 -16.30 -6.79
CA LEU A 219 -7.35 -15.83 -5.79
C LEU A 219 -7.59 -14.37 -5.42
N ASN A 220 -7.75 -13.48 -6.41
CA ASN A 220 -8.07 -12.07 -6.17
C ASN A 220 -9.38 -11.93 -5.38
N PHE A 221 -10.42 -12.66 -5.76
CA PHE A 221 -11.71 -12.61 -5.07
C PHE A 221 -11.61 -13.04 -3.60
N VAL A 222 -10.92 -14.15 -3.33
CA VAL A 222 -10.70 -14.63 -1.96
C VAL A 222 -9.85 -13.64 -1.16
N LEU A 223 -8.78 -13.09 -1.75
CA LEU A 223 -7.92 -12.11 -1.10
C LEU A 223 -8.66 -10.79 -0.79
N LEU A 224 -9.53 -10.32 -1.68
CA LEU A 224 -10.38 -9.15 -1.44
C LEU A 224 -11.30 -9.37 -0.24
N ILE A 225 -12.00 -10.51 -0.20
CA ILE A 225 -12.90 -10.85 0.91
C ILE A 225 -12.13 -10.93 2.22
N LEU A 226 -11.01 -11.66 2.23
CA LEU A 226 -10.16 -11.79 3.42
C LEU A 226 -9.63 -10.43 3.90
N GLY A 227 -9.26 -9.55 2.96
CA GLY A 227 -8.80 -8.19 3.25
C GLY A 227 -9.82 -7.31 3.98
N THR A 228 -11.11 -7.66 3.94
CA THR A 228 -12.15 -6.88 4.63
C THR A 228 -12.25 -7.18 6.13
N PHE A 229 -11.71 -8.31 6.61
CA PHE A 229 -11.89 -8.80 7.99
C PHE A 229 -10.75 -8.47 8.94
N MET A 230 -9.53 -8.26 8.45
CA MET A 230 -8.34 -8.10 9.29
C MET A 230 -7.37 -7.08 8.70
N ASP A 231 -6.45 -6.59 9.54
CA ASP A 231 -5.36 -5.72 9.08
C ASP A 231 -4.47 -6.41 8.03
N MET A 232 -3.86 -5.62 7.15
CA MET A 232 -3.03 -6.12 6.05
C MET A 232 -1.81 -6.89 6.56
N SER A 233 -1.14 -6.42 7.62
CA SER A 233 0.08 -7.04 8.13
C SER A 233 -0.12 -8.52 8.52
N PRO A 234 -1.07 -8.89 9.41
CA PRO A 234 -1.27 -10.29 9.76
C PRO A 234 -1.76 -11.12 8.57
N LEU A 235 -2.54 -10.51 7.68
CA LEU A 235 -3.11 -11.21 6.56
C LEU A 235 -2.05 -11.58 5.50
N ILE A 236 -1.10 -10.69 5.19
CA ILE A 236 0.05 -11.00 4.34
C ILE A 236 0.76 -12.24 4.87
N VAL A 237 1.03 -12.28 6.17
CA VAL A 237 1.84 -13.33 6.78
C VAL A 237 1.10 -14.68 6.79
N ILE A 238 -0.23 -14.68 6.98
CA ILE A 238 -1.05 -15.91 6.92
C ILE A 238 -1.24 -16.38 5.46
N THR A 239 -1.56 -15.47 4.56
CA THR A 239 -2.00 -15.79 3.20
C THR A 239 -0.85 -16.11 2.24
N THR A 240 0.33 -15.51 2.45
CA THR A 240 1.52 -15.77 1.63
C THR A 240 1.92 -17.25 1.58
N PRO A 241 2.14 -17.97 2.70
CA PRO A 241 2.53 -19.38 2.65
C PRO A 241 1.44 -20.30 2.06
N ILE A 242 0.19 -19.84 2.02
CA ILE A 242 -0.94 -20.57 1.46
C ILE A 242 -1.01 -20.37 -0.05
N PHE A 243 -1.08 -19.12 -0.50
CA PHE A 243 -1.41 -18.79 -1.89
C PHE A 243 -0.20 -18.57 -2.77
N LEU A 244 0.97 -18.23 -2.22
CA LEU A 244 2.18 -18.07 -3.05
C LEU A 244 2.56 -19.39 -3.76
N PRO A 245 2.61 -20.56 -3.08
CA PRO A 245 2.91 -21.81 -3.77
C PRO A 245 1.89 -22.14 -4.86
N VAL A 246 0.60 -21.88 -4.59
CA VAL A 246 -0.48 -22.07 -5.56
C VAL A 246 -0.27 -21.17 -6.78
N ALA A 247 -0.05 -19.87 -6.59
CA ALA A 247 0.18 -18.92 -7.67
C ALA A 247 1.40 -19.29 -8.51
N THR A 248 2.50 -19.69 -7.88
CA THR A 248 3.72 -20.12 -8.59
C THR A 248 3.51 -21.42 -9.37
N ALA A 249 2.67 -22.34 -8.89
CA ALA A 249 2.34 -23.57 -9.62
C ALA A 249 1.57 -23.28 -10.93
N PHE A 250 0.83 -22.16 -10.98
CA PHE A 250 0.15 -21.68 -12.19
C PHE A 250 0.98 -20.69 -13.01
N GLY A 251 2.28 -20.58 -12.74
CA GLY A 251 3.21 -19.76 -13.54
C GLY A 251 3.23 -18.27 -13.20
N VAL A 252 2.64 -17.85 -12.09
CA VAL A 252 2.71 -16.45 -11.62
C VAL A 252 4.05 -16.20 -10.93
N ASP A 253 4.76 -15.15 -11.36
CA ASP A 253 6.02 -14.74 -10.73
C ASP A 253 5.78 -14.29 -9.26
N PRO A 254 6.61 -14.71 -8.29
CA PRO A 254 6.47 -14.32 -6.88
C PRO A 254 6.46 -12.82 -6.62
N VAL A 255 7.22 -12.03 -7.39
CA VAL A 255 7.24 -10.56 -7.27
C VAL A 255 5.89 -10.00 -7.74
N HIS A 256 5.38 -10.52 -8.86
CA HIS A 256 4.09 -10.12 -9.38
C HIS A 256 2.94 -10.46 -8.42
N PHE A 257 2.96 -11.67 -7.85
CA PHE A 257 1.99 -12.08 -6.84
C PHE A 257 2.04 -11.18 -5.60
N GLY A 258 3.22 -10.75 -5.16
CA GLY A 258 3.36 -9.80 -4.06
C GLY A 258 2.64 -8.48 -4.29
N VAL A 259 2.77 -7.92 -5.49
CA VAL A 259 2.06 -6.69 -5.90
C VAL A 259 0.54 -6.92 -5.93
N ILE A 260 0.09 -8.03 -6.52
CA ILE A 260 -1.34 -8.40 -6.57
C ILE A 260 -1.90 -8.53 -5.16
N LEU A 261 -1.19 -9.25 -4.28
CA LEU A 261 -1.60 -9.49 -2.91
C LEU A 261 -1.72 -8.16 -2.15
N ILE A 262 -0.71 -7.30 -2.22
CA ILE A 262 -0.74 -5.99 -1.54
C ILE A 262 -1.89 -5.12 -2.07
N LEU A 263 -2.13 -5.11 -3.38
CA LEU A 263 -3.23 -4.33 -3.95
C LEU A 263 -4.60 -4.87 -3.54
N ASN A 264 -4.81 -6.20 -3.54
CA ASN A 264 -6.05 -6.82 -3.04
C ASN A 264 -6.32 -6.45 -1.59
N LEU A 265 -5.31 -6.62 -0.72
CA LEU A 265 -5.48 -6.36 0.70
C LEU A 265 -5.68 -4.86 0.97
N GLY A 266 -5.00 -3.98 0.22
CA GLY A 266 -5.17 -2.54 0.33
C GLY A 266 -6.57 -2.08 -0.05
N ILE A 267 -7.14 -2.68 -1.11
CA ILE A 267 -8.54 -2.48 -1.50
C ILE A 267 -9.48 -3.01 -0.40
N GLY A 268 -9.20 -4.18 0.16
CA GLY A 268 -9.97 -4.77 1.26
C GLY A 268 -10.02 -3.89 2.53
N LEU A 269 -8.93 -3.19 2.85
CA LEU A 269 -8.90 -2.22 3.96
C LEU A 269 -9.83 -1.02 3.78
N CYS A 270 -10.31 -0.79 2.55
CA CYS A 270 -11.25 0.27 2.21
C CYS A 270 -12.71 -0.22 2.17
N THR A 271 -12.97 -1.50 2.46
CA THR A 271 -14.30 -2.13 2.39
C THR A 271 -14.75 -2.65 3.77
N PRO A 272 -16.04 -2.50 4.14
CA PRO A 272 -16.60 -3.16 5.32
C PRO A 272 -16.46 -4.69 5.23
N PRO A 273 -16.31 -5.44 6.35
CA PRO A 273 -16.82 -5.14 7.70
C PRO A 273 -15.84 -4.49 8.69
N VAL A 274 -14.51 -4.66 8.56
CA VAL A 274 -13.53 -4.03 9.47
C VAL A 274 -12.92 -2.77 8.86
N GLY A 275 -12.62 -2.75 7.56
CA GLY A 275 -12.23 -1.57 6.79
C GLY A 275 -11.32 -0.58 7.53
N ALA A 276 -10.20 -1.01 8.11
CA ALA A 276 -9.45 -0.21 9.09
C ALA A 276 -9.10 1.21 8.57
N VAL A 277 -8.70 1.32 7.31
CA VAL A 277 -8.38 2.62 6.67
C VAL A 277 -9.66 3.44 6.43
N LEU A 278 -10.75 2.79 6.04
CA LEU A 278 -12.07 3.43 5.92
C LEU A 278 -12.54 4.01 7.26
N PHE A 279 -12.38 3.27 8.37
CA PHE A 279 -12.72 3.75 9.71
C PHE A 279 -11.87 4.95 10.12
N VAL A 280 -10.56 4.91 9.89
CA VAL A 280 -9.66 6.04 10.14
C VAL A 280 -10.08 7.26 9.32
N GLY A 281 -10.36 7.08 8.02
CA GLY A 281 -10.83 8.17 7.16
C GLY A 281 -12.16 8.76 7.61
N CYS A 282 -13.11 7.93 8.03
CA CYS A 282 -14.40 8.38 8.55
C CYS A 282 -14.24 9.13 9.89
N ALA A 283 -13.33 8.69 10.76
CA ALA A 283 -13.02 9.37 12.03
C ALA A 283 -12.42 10.76 11.79
N VAL A 284 -11.46 10.86 10.86
CA VAL A 284 -10.88 12.14 10.41
C VAL A 284 -11.94 13.05 9.80
N GLY A 285 -12.78 12.48 8.93
CA GLY A 285 -13.85 13.20 8.26
C GLY A 285 -15.08 13.45 9.11
N ARG A 286 -15.19 12.90 10.32
CA ARG A 286 -16.39 13.00 11.18
C ARG A 286 -17.70 12.72 10.41
N ILE A 287 -17.73 11.67 9.61
CA ILE A 287 -18.93 11.20 8.89
C ILE A 287 -19.22 9.75 9.26
N PRO A 288 -20.50 9.31 9.19
CA PRO A 288 -20.81 7.91 9.39
C PRO A 288 -20.30 7.08 8.21
N ILE A 289 -19.86 5.86 8.50
CA ILE A 289 -19.27 4.94 7.52
C ILE A 289 -20.25 4.62 6.40
N GLY A 290 -21.56 4.54 6.72
CA GLY A 290 -22.60 4.29 5.71
C GLY A 290 -22.61 5.33 4.59
N ASP A 291 -22.36 6.61 4.91
CA ASP A 291 -22.33 7.68 3.91
C ASP A 291 -21.08 7.56 3.02
N ALA A 292 -19.93 7.27 3.62
CA ALA A 292 -18.69 7.03 2.88
C ALA A 292 -18.83 5.83 1.93
N VAL A 293 -19.30 4.68 2.42
CA VAL A 293 -19.48 3.44 1.64
C VAL A 293 -20.47 3.64 0.49
N ARG A 294 -21.52 4.45 0.68
CA ARG A 294 -22.51 4.67 -0.37
C ARG A 294 -21.91 5.36 -1.60
N THR A 295 -20.92 6.23 -1.41
CA THR A 295 -20.31 7.03 -2.49
C THR A 295 -18.89 6.61 -2.84
N ILE A 296 -18.35 5.54 -2.24
CA ILE A 296 -17.00 5.03 -2.49
C ILE A 296 -16.83 4.40 -3.88
N TRP A 297 -17.93 3.94 -4.49
CA TRP A 297 -17.94 3.12 -5.70
C TRP A 297 -17.10 3.63 -6.88
N PRO A 298 -17.08 4.94 -7.23
CA PRO A 298 -16.24 5.42 -8.31
C PRO A 298 -14.74 5.19 -8.03
N PHE A 299 -14.29 5.47 -6.80
CA PHE A 299 -12.90 5.30 -6.40
C PHE A 299 -12.55 3.82 -6.21
N TYR A 300 -13.46 3.05 -5.62
CA TYR A 300 -13.31 1.61 -5.50
C TYR A 300 -13.22 0.92 -6.87
N GLY A 301 -14.05 1.35 -7.82
CA GLY A 301 -14.00 0.88 -9.21
C GLY A 301 -12.67 1.17 -9.89
N ALA A 302 -12.07 2.34 -9.65
CA ALA A 302 -10.72 2.65 -10.15
C ALA A 302 -9.64 1.75 -9.52
N ALA A 303 -9.72 1.51 -8.21
CA ALA A 303 -8.77 0.64 -7.52
C ALA A 303 -8.90 -0.81 -8.02
N PHE A 304 -10.13 -1.31 -8.14
CA PHE A 304 -10.43 -2.64 -8.66
C PHE A 304 -10.04 -2.79 -10.15
N ALA A 305 -10.29 -1.79 -10.98
CA ALA A 305 -9.84 -1.80 -12.37
C ALA A 305 -8.31 -1.86 -12.46
N THR A 306 -7.61 -1.10 -11.60
CA THR A 306 -6.15 -1.16 -11.50
C THR A 306 -5.69 -2.55 -11.07
N LEU A 307 -6.37 -3.17 -10.10
CA LEU A 307 -6.09 -4.55 -9.68
C LEU A 307 -6.22 -5.54 -10.83
N MET A 308 -7.32 -5.48 -11.59
CA MET A 308 -7.52 -6.37 -12.73
C MET A 308 -6.46 -6.15 -13.82
N LEU A 309 -6.14 -4.88 -14.13
CA LEU A 309 -5.08 -4.56 -15.09
C LEU A 309 -3.74 -5.12 -14.66
N VAL A 310 -3.36 -4.92 -13.39
CA VAL A 310 -2.11 -5.46 -12.85
C VAL A 310 -2.14 -6.98 -12.90
N ALA A 311 -3.18 -7.63 -12.37
CA ALA A 311 -3.27 -9.09 -12.29
C ALA A 311 -3.17 -9.79 -13.65
N TYR A 312 -3.77 -9.24 -14.71
CA TYR A 312 -3.78 -9.89 -16.04
C TYR A 312 -2.70 -9.38 -16.99
N ILE A 313 -2.00 -8.30 -16.64
CA ILE A 313 -0.91 -7.76 -17.43
C ILE A 313 0.37 -7.81 -16.58
N PRO A 314 1.05 -8.99 -16.50
CA PRO A 314 2.26 -9.14 -15.70
C PRO A 314 3.35 -8.13 -16.05
N ALA A 315 3.40 -7.66 -17.30
CA ALA A 315 4.32 -6.62 -17.74
C ALA A 315 4.21 -5.33 -16.89
N LEU A 316 3.04 -4.99 -16.36
CA LEU A 316 2.90 -3.80 -15.50
C LEU A 316 3.69 -3.92 -14.20
N SER A 317 3.87 -5.12 -13.66
CA SER A 317 4.67 -5.34 -12.44
C SER A 317 6.09 -5.80 -12.74
N LEU A 318 6.29 -6.58 -13.81
CA LEU A 318 7.56 -7.28 -14.09
C LEU A 318 8.46 -6.57 -15.10
N TRP A 319 7.94 -5.64 -15.90
CA TRP A 319 8.75 -4.94 -16.90
C TRP A 319 9.82 -4.05 -16.27
N LEU A 320 9.49 -3.31 -15.21
CA LEU A 320 10.47 -2.46 -14.56
C LEU A 320 11.56 -3.27 -13.83
N PRO A 321 11.23 -4.33 -13.05
CA PRO A 321 12.24 -5.23 -12.51
C PRO A 321 13.10 -5.93 -13.58
N SER A 322 12.54 -6.31 -14.73
CA SER A 322 13.29 -7.06 -15.75
C SER A 322 14.35 -6.23 -16.47
N LEU A 323 14.19 -4.90 -16.55
CA LEU A 323 15.22 -3.98 -17.05
C LEU A 323 16.47 -3.91 -16.15
N PHE A 324 16.35 -4.45 -14.94
CA PHE A 324 17.31 -4.32 -13.86
C PHE A 324 17.93 -5.66 -13.45
N ARG A 325 17.53 -6.76 -14.08
CA ARG A 325 18.14 -8.10 -13.94
C ARG A 325 19.39 -8.24 -14.80
#